data_AF-A0A1A8E055-F1
#
_entry.id   AF-A0A1A8E055-F1
#
_cell.length_a   1.000
_cell.length_b   1.000
_cell.length_c   1.000
_cell.angle_alpha   90.00
_cell.angle_beta   90.00
_cell.angle_gamma   90.00
#
_symmetry.space_group_name_H-M   'P 1'
#
loop_
_entity.id
_entity.type
_entity.pdbx_description
1 polymer ?
#
loop_
_entity_poly.entity_id
_entity_poly.type
_entity_poly.pdbx_seq_one_letter_code
_entity_poly.pdbx_strand_id
1 'polypeptide(L)'
;VVVLITGVLVLITLLPMIPQAGKQHIYDFFDVFGRLASWSNKNPGHVPLVYLVHLHAGVYSLFHRLYGMFPCNFMSYLRLHYSMKENLDTFQEVVKPMLEHVRVHPELVTGTQDYELDPSRWRSFEVHDIMIECSKVSLDPLESSCEEDFYYP
;
A
#
# COMPACT_ATOMS: atom_id res chain seq x y z
N VAL A 1 15.69 -7.22 11.40
CA VAL A 1 14.72 -6.09 11.36
C VAL A 1 15.25 -4.95 10.51
N VAL A 2 16.46 -4.43 10.76
CA VAL A 2 17.07 -3.38 9.91
C VAL A 2 17.04 -3.73 8.42
N VAL A 3 17.45 -4.94 8.03
CA VAL A 3 17.38 -5.42 6.63
C VAL A 3 15.95 -5.40 6.07
N LEU A 4 14.94 -5.72 6.88
CA LEU A 4 13.53 -5.68 6.47
C LEU A 4 13.08 -4.24 6.25
N ILE A 5 13.43 -3.33 7.17
CA ILE A 5 13.12 -1.90 7.03
C ILE A 5 13.76 -1.35 5.76
N THR A 6 15.06 -1.60 5.54
CA THR A 6 15.75 -1.16 4.33
C THR A 6 15.14 -1.74 3.08
N GLY A 7 14.81 -3.04 3.07
CA GLY A 7 14.15 -3.69 1.95
C GLY A 7 12.80 -3.05 1.63
N VAL A 8 11.98 -2.77 2.66
CA VAL A 8 10.69 -2.09 2.51
C VAL A 8 10.85 -0.69 1.94
N LEU A 9 11.81 0.09 2.43
CA LEU A 9 12.09 1.44 1.90
C LEU A 9 12.50 1.39 0.42
N VAL A 10 13.34 0.42 0.04
CA VAL A 10 13.71 0.20 -1.36
C VAL A 10 12.48 -0.15 -2.20
N LEU A 11 11.61 -1.06 -1.73
CA LEU A 11 10.38 -1.42 -2.44
C LEU A 11 9.46 -0.21 -2.63
N ILE A 12 9.22 0.58 -1.58
CA ILE A 12 8.37 1.78 -1.66
C ILE A 12 8.92 2.79 -2.67
N THR A 13 10.25 2.97 -2.70
CA THR A 13 10.92 3.94 -3.56
C THR A 13 10.92 3.49 -5.02
N LEU A 14 11.10 2.19 -5.28
CA LEU A 14 11.23 1.65 -6.63
C LEU A 14 9.89 1.28 -7.26
N LEU A 15 8.86 0.96 -6.47
CA LEU A 15 7.55 0.54 -6.98
C LEU A 15 6.93 1.55 -7.98
N PRO A 16 6.94 2.88 -7.74
CA PRO A 16 6.50 3.87 -8.72
C PRO A 16 7.38 3.97 -9.97
N MET A 17 8.61 3.44 -9.95
CA MET A 17 9.49 3.37 -11.12
C MET A 17 9.25 2.12 -11.97
N ILE A 18 8.46 1.17 -11.47
CA ILE A 18 8.16 -0.11 -12.12
C ILE A 18 6.68 -0.20 -12.56
N PRO A 19 6.01 0.86 -13.08
CA PRO A 19 4.63 0.70 -13.53
C PRO A 19 4.51 -0.26 -14.73
N GLN A 20 5.63 -0.60 -15.39
CA GLN A 20 5.65 -1.45 -16.60
C GLN A 20 5.93 -2.93 -16.37
N ALA A 21 6.42 -3.37 -15.20
CA ALA A 21 6.62 -4.82 -14.93
C ALA A 21 5.37 -5.49 -14.31
N GLY A 22 4.24 -4.77 -14.30
CA GLY A 22 3.09 -4.98 -13.41
C GLY A 22 2.38 -6.33 -13.46
N LYS A 23 2.61 -7.18 -14.46
CA LYS A 23 1.92 -8.49 -14.51
C LYS A 23 2.63 -9.61 -13.77
N GLN A 24 3.97 -9.67 -13.77
CA GLN A 24 4.67 -10.87 -13.29
C GLN A 24 5.01 -10.84 -11.80
N HIS A 25 5.13 -9.65 -11.20
CA HIS A 25 5.66 -9.52 -9.83
C HIS A 25 4.71 -8.85 -8.84
N ILE A 26 3.56 -8.32 -9.29
CA ILE A 26 2.67 -7.57 -8.40
C ILE A 26 2.21 -8.38 -7.19
N TYR A 27 1.88 -9.65 -7.40
CA TYR A 27 1.48 -10.55 -6.33
C TYR A 27 2.62 -10.84 -5.34
N ASP A 28 3.88 -10.80 -5.78
CA ASP A 28 5.04 -10.92 -4.89
C ASP A 28 5.10 -9.72 -3.92
N PHE A 29 4.81 -8.51 -4.40
CA PHE A 29 4.75 -7.32 -3.52
C PHE A 29 3.60 -7.42 -2.51
N PHE A 30 2.45 -7.95 -2.91
CA PHE A 30 1.33 -8.17 -2.00
C PHE A 30 1.67 -9.21 -0.92
N ASP A 31 2.32 -10.31 -1.31
CA ASP A 31 2.78 -11.34 -0.38
C ASP A 31 3.82 -10.80 0.61
N VAL A 32 4.74 -9.94 0.13
CA VAL A 32 5.68 -9.23 0.99
C VAL A 32 4.93 -8.36 2.00
N PHE A 33 3.93 -7.58 1.55
CA PHE A 33 3.08 -6.79 2.44
C PHE A 33 2.42 -7.65 3.52
N GLY A 34 1.72 -8.73 3.15
CA GLY A 34 1.02 -9.59 4.11
C GLY A 34 1.97 -10.24 5.14
N ARG A 35 3.14 -10.68 4.69
CA ARG A 35 4.18 -11.24 5.59
C ARG A 35 4.70 -10.19 6.57
N LEU A 36 4.95 -8.97 6.11
CA LEU A 36 5.43 -7.88 6.96
C LEU A 36 4.36 -7.41 7.94
N ALA A 37 3.10 -7.29 7.50
CA ALA A 37 1.97 -6.97 8.37
C ALA A 37 1.82 -8.01 9.48
N SER A 38 1.84 -9.30 9.13
CA SER A 38 1.78 -10.39 10.12
C SER A 38 2.98 -10.37 11.09
N TRP A 39 4.18 -10.11 10.58
CA TRP A 39 5.37 -10.01 11.41
C TRP A 39 5.31 -8.82 12.38
N SER A 40 4.81 -7.67 11.90
CA SER A 40 4.65 -6.46 12.72
C SER A 40 3.66 -6.67 13.87
N ASN A 41 2.60 -7.45 13.65
CA ASN A 41 1.62 -7.79 14.68
C ASN A 41 2.21 -8.73 15.75
N LYS A 42 3.00 -9.72 15.32
CA LYS A 42 3.53 -10.78 16.20
C LYS A 42 4.62 -10.32 17.17
N ASN A 43 5.09 -9.06 17.07
CA ASN A 43 6.05 -8.41 17.97
C ASN A 43 7.07 -9.37 18.62
N PRO A 44 8.15 -9.76 17.92
CA PRO A 44 9.16 -10.62 18.52
C PRO A 44 9.84 -9.84 19.65
N GLY A 45 9.52 -10.17 20.91
CA GLY A 45 9.86 -9.41 22.12
C GLY A 45 11.34 -9.11 22.41
N HIS A 46 12.24 -9.42 21.47
CA HIS A 46 13.67 -9.14 21.51
C HIS A 46 14.09 -7.99 20.59
N VAL A 47 13.16 -7.35 19.89
CA VAL A 47 13.45 -6.25 18.95
C VAL A 47 13.29 -4.89 19.64
N PRO A 48 14.30 -4.00 19.57
CA PRO A 48 14.16 -2.63 20.05
C PRO A 48 12.96 -1.90 19.44
N LEU A 49 12.18 -1.20 20.28
CA LEU A 49 10.94 -0.53 19.90
C LEU A 49 11.10 0.41 18.69
N VAL A 50 12.23 1.12 18.60
CA VAL A 50 12.53 2.02 17.48
C VAL A 50 12.47 1.31 16.13
N TYR A 51 12.95 0.08 16.03
CA TYR A 51 12.91 -0.67 14.77
C TYR A 51 11.49 -1.16 14.44
N LEU A 52 10.67 -1.43 15.45
CA LEU A 52 9.27 -1.79 15.25
C LEU A 52 8.47 -0.60 14.72
N VAL A 53 8.72 0.60 15.25
CA VAL A 53 8.10 1.85 14.76
C VAL A 53 8.47 2.11 13.30
N HIS A 54 9.77 2.03 12.95
CA HIS A 54 10.20 2.22 11.56
C HIS A 54 9.65 1.16 10.61
N LEU A 55 9.54 -0.10 11.06
CA LEU A 55 8.92 -1.12 10.24
C LEU A 55 7.42 -0.86 10.05
N HIS A 56 6.70 -0.49 11.11
CA HIS A 56 5.28 -0.16 11.03
C HIS A 56 5.05 1.00 10.04
N ALA A 57 5.84 2.07 10.14
CA ALA A 57 5.82 3.18 9.19
C ALA A 57 6.08 2.69 7.75
N GLY A 58 7.08 1.82 7.55
CA GLY A 58 7.35 1.22 6.24
C GLY A 58 6.18 0.38 5.71
N VAL A 59 5.57 -0.46 6.53
CA VAL A 59 4.40 -1.28 6.11
C VAL A 59 3.21 -0.37 5.77
N TYR A 60 3.00 0.69 6.53
CA TYR A 60 1.98 1.71 6.27
C TYR A 60 2.21 2.44 4.94
N SER A 61 3.42 2.92 4.68
CA SER A 61 3.75 3.56 3.40
C SER A 61 3.66 2.58 2.23
N LEU A 62 4.01 1.30 2.42
CA LEU A 62 3.83 0.27 1.41
C LEU A 62 2.35 0.02 1.11
N PHE A 63 1.49 -0.03 2.14
CA PHE A 63 0.03 -0.13 1.97
C PHE A 63 -0.50 1.00 1.08
N HIS A 64 -0.17 2.25 1.39
CA HIS A 64 -0.62 3.41 0.59
C HIS A 64 -0.14 3.34 -0.85
N ARG A 65 1.11 2.92 -1.07
CA ARG A 65 1.64 2.76 -2.43
C ARG A 65 0.90 1.68 -3.21
N LEU A 66 0.67 0.52 -2.60
CA LEU A 66 -0.03 -0.59 -3.24
C LEU A 66 -1.51 -0.25 -3.49
N TYR A 67 -2.17 0.42 -2.54
CA TYR A 67 -3.56 0.83 -2.67
C TYR A 67 -3.76 1.95 -3.69
N GLY A 68 -2.87 2.95 -3.73
CA GLY A 68 -2.93 4.04 -4.70
C GLY A 68 -2.58 3.58 -6.12
N MET A 69 -1.56 2.74 -6.27
CA MET A 69 -1.15 2.25 -7.58
C MET A 69 -2.04 1.11 -8.09
N PHE A 70 -2.52 0.22 -7.21
CA PHE A 70 -3.16 -1.03 -7.60
C PHE A 70 -4.40 -1.36 -6.74
N PRO A 71 -5.37 -0.45 -6.61
CA PRO A 71 -6.54 -0.61 -5.75
C PRO A 71 -7.33 -1.90 -6.00
N CYS A 72 -7.57 -2.28 -7.26
CA CYS A 72 -8.41 -3.41 -7.63
C CYS A 72 -7.76 -4.75 -7.29
N ASN A 73 -6.51 -4.95 -7.74
CA ASN A 73 -5.78 -6.19 -7.45
C ASN A 73 -5.43 -6.29 -5.97
N PHE A 74 -5.07 -5.18 -5.32
CA PHE A 74 -4.72 -5.19 -3.91
C PHE A 74 -5.95 -5.48 -3.03
N MET A 75 -7.11 -4.87 -3.29
CA MET A 75 -8.34 -5.21 -2.56
C MET A 75 -8.76 -6.67 -2.78
N SER A 76 -8.57 -7.22 -3.98
CA SER A 76 -8.79 -8.63 -4.27
C SER A 76 -7.87 -9.53 -3.44
N TYR A 77 -6.58 -9.18 -3.35
CA TYR A 77 -5.61 -9.84 -2.48
C TYR A 77 -6.02 -9.77 -1.01
N LEU A 78 -6.35 -8.57 -0.50
CA LEU A 78 -6.74 -8.38 0.91
C LEU A 78 -7.95 -9.26 1.26
N ARG A 79 -8.96 -9.30 0.39
CA ARG A 79 -10.15 -10.14 0.59
C ARG A 79 -9.78 -11.62 0.64
N LEU A 80 -8.96 -12.09 -0.31
CA LEU A 80 -8.56 -13.50 -0.36
C LEU A 80 -7.71 -13.88 0.86
N HIS A 81 -6.68 -13.09 1.15
CA HIS A 81 -5.69 -13.38 2.19
C HIS A 81 -6.28 -13.28 3.60
N TYR A 82 -7.06 -12.23 3.90
CA TYR A 82 -7.57 -11.96 5.24
C TYR A 82 -8.95 -12.55 5.53
N SER A 83 -9.59 -13.20 4.55
CA SER A 83 -10.75 -14.08 4.81
C SER A 83 -10.35 -15.38 5.51
N MET A 84 -9.06 -15.74 5.46
CA MET A 84 -8.52 -16.91 6.15
C MET A 84 -8.40 -16.64 7.65
N LYS A 85 -8.91 -17.57 8.48
CA LYS A 85 -8.98 -17.40 9.94
C LYS A 85 -7.62 -17.10 10.58
N GLU A 86 -6.54 -17.71 10.09
CA GLU A 86 -5.16 -17.49 10.57
C GLU A 86 -4.63 -16.07 10.35
N ASN A 87 -5.22 -15.30 9.43
CA ASN A 87 -4.81 -13.94 9.12
C ASN A 87 -5.74 -12.87 9.73
N LEU A 88 -6.86 -13.28 10.32
CA LEU A 88 -7.89 -12.36 10.81
C LEU A 88 -7.39 -11.40 11.88
N ASP A 89 -6.53 -11.87 12.80
CA ASP A 89 -5.94 -11.01 13.84
C ASP A 89 -5.04 -9.94 13.21
N THR A 90 -4.27 -10.29 12.18
CA THR A 90 -3.43 -9.31 11.45
C THR A 90 -4.31 -8.30 10.71
N PHE A 91 -5.46 -8.73 10.18
CA PHE A 91 -6.42 -7.81 9.58
C PHE A 91 -6.95 -6.80 10.60
N GLN A 92 -7.46 -7.26 11.75
CA GLN A 92 -8.07 -6.37 12.75
C GLN A 92 -7.08 -5.37 13.34
N GLU A 93 -5.86 -5.81 13.64
CA GLU A 93 -4.89 -4.98 14.37
C GLU A 93 -4.01 -4.11 13.45
N VAL A 94 -3.83 -4.50 12.18
CA VAL A 94 -2.91 -3.81 11.27
C VAL A 94 -3.62 -3.25 10.04
N VAL A 95 -4.31 -4.10 9.27
CA VAL A 95 -4.84 -3.69 7.95
C VAL A 95 -6.10 -2.86 8.04
N LYS A 96 -7.03 -3.21 8.95
CA LYS A 96 -8.28 -2.48 9.14
C LYS A 96 -8.01 -1.03 9.57
N PRO A 97 -7.12 -0.73 10.54
CA PRO A 97 -6.72 0.64 10.83
C PRO A 97 -6.18 1.38 9.60
N MET A 98 -5.40 0.72 8.73
CA MET A 98 -4.92 1.34 7.48
C MET A 98 -6.07 1.67 6.51
N LEU A 99 -7.05 0.76 6.37
CA LEU A 99 -8.25 0.98 5.55
C LEU A 99 -9.12 2.13 6.06
N GLU A 100 -9.17 2.36 7.37
CA GLU A 100 -9.89 3.48 7.98
C GLU A 100 -9.23 4.85 7.67
N HIS A 101 -7.96 4.85 7.24
CA HIS A 101 -7.18 6.05 6.90
C HIS A 101 -7.01 6.26 5.39
N VAL A 102 -7.84 5.63 4.56
CA VAL A 102 -7.87 5.88 3.12
C VAL A 102 -9.29 6.19 2.61
N ARG A 103 -9.35 7.02 1.58
CA ARG A 103 -10.55 7.24 0.78
C ARG A 103 -10.82 6.02 -0.09
N VAL A 104 -12.08 5.78 -0.42
CA VAL A 104 -12.43 4.78 -1.44
C VAL A 104 -11.83 5.21 -2.78
N HIS A 105 -10.93 4.39 -3.31
CA HIS A 105 -10.31 4.66 -4.60
C HIS A 105 -11.37 4.59 -5.73
N PRO A 106 -11.53 5.62 -6.59
CA PRO A 106 -12.57 5.65 -7.63
C PRO A 106 -12.55 4.45 -8.59
N GLU A 107 -11.35 3.99 -8.97
CA GLU A 107 -11.17 2.80 -9.83
C GLU A 107 -11.73 1.50 -9.24
N LEU A 108 -12.08 1.42 -7.95
CA LEU A 108 -12.84 0.28 -7.43
C LEU A 108 -14.27 0.21 -7.99
N VAL A 109 -14.79 1.31 -8.53
CA VAL A 109 -16.12 1.41 -9.15
C VAL A 109 -16.02 1.23 -10.66
N THR A 110 -15.04 1.85 -11.31
CA THR A 110 -14.93 1.95 -12.78
C THR A 110 -13.87 1.07 -13.40
N GLY A 111 -12.85 0.68 -12.64
CA GLY A 111 -11.70 -0.06 -13.10
C GLY A 111 -11.88 -1.58 -13.06
N THR A 112 -10.90 -2.29 -13.60
CA THR A 112 -10.81 -3.75 -13.53
C THR A 112 -9.39 -4.18 -13.17
N GLN A 113 -9.25 -5.40 -12.63
CA GLN A 113 -7.93 -5.95 -12.32
C GLN A 113 -7.01 -6.04 -13.54
N ASP A 114 -7.55 -6.33 -14.73
CA ASP A 114 -6.76 -6.44 -15.96
C ASP A 114 -6.30 -5.07 -16.48
N TYR A 115 -7.19 -4.07 -16.48
CA TYR A 115 -6.88 -2.71 -16.93
C TYR A 115 -5.88 -2.02 -16.00
N GLU A 116 -5.99 -2.25 -14.68
CA GLU A 116 -5.07 -1.72 -13.68
C GLU A 116 -3.60 -2.06 -13.95
N LEU A 117 -3.36 -3.22 -14.57
CA LEU A 117 -2.04 -3.73 -14.94
C LEU A 117 -1.61 -3.36 -16.36
N ASP A 118 -2.41 -2.56 -17.09
CA ASP A 118 -2.05 -2.08 -18.42
C ASP A 118 -0.96 -0.99 -18.31
N PRO A 119 0.22 -1.17 -18.92
CA PRO A 119 1.30 -0.19 -18.86
C PRO A 119 0.93 1.19 -19.44
N SER A 120 -0.11 1.28 -20.27
CA SER A 120 -0.61 2.54 -20.81
C SER A 120 -1.17 3.47 -19.73
N ARG A 121 -1.66 2.94 -18.61
CA ARG A 121 -2.22 3.72 -17.49
C ARG A 121 -1.23 4.74 -16.95
N TRP A 122 0.03 4.36 -16.82
CA TRP A 122 1.10 5.18 -16.25
C TRP A 122 2.06 5.73 -17.30
N ARG A 123 1.80 5.52 -18.60
CA ARG A 123 2.75 5.82 -19.69
C ARG A 123 3.10 7.30 -19.79
N SER A 124 2.17 8.18 -19.45
CA SER A 124 2.34 9.64 -19.50
C SER A 124 2.72 10.26 -18.15
N PHE A 125 2.92 9.45 -17.11
CA PHE A 125 3.20 9.91 -15.76
C PHE A 125 4.71 9.81 -15.49
N GLU A 126 5.29 10.85 -14.90
CA GLU A 126 6.57 10.73 -14.25
C GLU A 126 6.41 10.05 -12.88
N VAL A 127 7.52 9.58 -12.32
CA VAL A 127 7.55 8.91 -11.01
C VAL A 127 6.87 9.76 -9.94
N HIS A 128 7.09 11.08 -9.96
CA HIS A 128 6.52 12.00 -8.98
C HIS A 128 4.99 12.18 -9.16
N ASP A 129 4.47 12.13 -10.38
CA ASP A 129 3.03 12.18 -10.62
C ASP A 129 2.34 10.94 -10.02
N ILE A 130 2.93 9.76 -10.20
CA ILE A 130 2.45 8.51 -9.57
C ILE A 130 2.45 8.65 -8.04
N MET A 131 3.46 9.32 -7.49
CA MET A 131 3.56 9.54 -6.05
C MET A 131 2.41 10.40 -5.53
N ILE A 132 2.08 11.48 -6.26
CA ILE A 132 0.97 12.39 -5.95
C ILE A 132 -0.38 11.67 -6.06
N GLU A 133 -0.58 10.83 -7.08
CA GLU A 133 -1.82 10.04 -7.20
C GLU A 133 -2.02 9.10 -6.00
N CYS A 134 -0.94 8.50 -5.49
CA CYS A 134 -1.02 7.67 -4.29
C CYS A 134 -1.36 8.47 -3.02
N SER A 135 -0.88 9.71 -2.87
CA SER A 135 -1.19 10.53 -1.69
C SER A 135 -2.63 11.03 -1.67
N LYS A 136 -3.30 11.16 -2.83
CA LYS A 136 -4.70 11.62 -2.92
C LYS A 136 -5.70 10.72 -2.20
N VAL A 137 -5.38 9.43 -2.05
CA VAL A 137 -6.24 8.48 -1.31
C VAL A 137 -5.98 8.49 0.19
N SER A 138 -4.89 9.10 0.67
CA SER A 138 -4.56 9.15 2.09
C SER A 138 -5.41 10.19 2.86
N LEU A 139 -5.90 9.79 4.03
CA LEU A 139 -6.54 10.67 5.01
C LEU A 139 -5.57 11.14 6.11
N ASP A 140 -4.33 10.65 6.13
CA ASP A 140 -3.32 11.09 7.08
C ASP A 140 -2.81 12.49 6.71
N PRO A 141 -2.94 13.51 7.58
CA PRO A 141 -2.49 14.87 7.31
C PRO A 141 -1.00 15.00 6.95
N LEU A 142 -0.16 14.04 7.36
CA LEU A 142 1.28 14.04 7.06
C LEU A 142 1.59 13.47 5.66
N GLU A 143 0.72 12.61 5.15
CA GLU A 143 0.92 11.90 3.87
C GLU A 143 -0.04 12.37 2.77
N SER A 144 -1.11 13.10 3.12
CA SER A 144 -2.11 13.60 2.19
C SER A 144 -1.57 14.79 1.41
N SER A 145 -1.63 14.71 0.07
CA SER A 145 -1.45 15.86 -0.80
C SER A 145 -2.76 16.65 -0.78
N CYS A 146 -2.97 17.49 0.23
CA CYS A 146 -4.14 18.35 0.34
C CYS A 146 -4.27 19.24 -0.90
N GLU A 147 -5.09 18.84 -1.88
CA GLU A 147 -5.91 19.81 -2.59
C GLU A 147 -7.13 20.00 -1.68
N GLU A 148 -7.10 21.04 -0.84
CA GLU A 148 -8.33 21.63 -0.35
C GLU A 148 -9.10 22.04 -1.60
N ASP A 149 -10.10 21.24 -1.97
CA ASP A 149 -11.15 21.62 -2.90
C ASP A 149 -11.84 22.87 -2.32
N PHE A 150 -11.24 24.04 -2.55
CA PHE A 150 -11.84 25.36 -2.40
C PHE A 150 -12.90 25.52 -3.50
N TYR A 151 -13.92 24.67 -3.49
CA TYR A 151 -15.17 24.96 -4.17
C TYR A 151 -15.92 25.96 -3.29
N TYR A 152 -15.72 27.24 -3.57
CA TYR A 152 -16.72 28.25 -3.20
C TYR A 152 -18.00 28.01 -4.04
N PRO A 153 -19.18 28.20 -3.43
CA PRO A 153 -20.48 27.99 -4.08
C PRO A 153 -20.76 28.95 -5.25
#